data_AF-A0A4D9DBF5-F1
#
_entry.id   AF-A0A4D9DBF5-F1
#
_cell.length_a   1.000
_cell.length_b   1.000
_cell.length_c   1.000
_cell.angle_alpha   90.00
_cell.angle_beta   90.00
_cell.angle_gamma   90.00
#
_symmetry.space_group_name_H-M   'P 1'
#
loop_
_entity.id
_entity.type
_entity.pdbx_description
1 polymer ?
#
loop_
_entity_poly.entity_id
_entity_poly.type
_entity_poly.pdbx_seq_one_letter_code
_entity_poly.pdbx_strand_id
1 'polypeptide(L)'
;MGFRKGVLAESSAPVAGYAFSPKRHRGEGYTHDQSAAPRALVEGGDPSTCFRESHSTPLPPPSIAAGINMDKQKLLEHLQQISDEYLADDGATTAALEAEARVEGVLGGFGGARDPLRHALAAVEETLRKHSAARREAGGKDWRDRAAEIEVRMGKDVKEEMVRARMSSLAPAEVKEVHHVLRQGKATDVVARGFNVDMRRQDLQTCNPGTWLNDEVINFFMSLLKERDDSHCAAAAARGVERRKNWFFNSFFLSKLLDDNNGYKYANVRRWSRKAGDLFSYDKVFFPVNIRNTHWCLAVIYMQEKKIQYFDSLVGTGREYLVALRQYIADEHQDKKKSALDISDWELVSSDRQVVPQQGNGADCGCFASAFAYLLSEDLPINYISQADMPAFRQRLVYSIVKKALNWNGENA
;
A
#
# COMPACT_ATOMS: atom_id res chain seq x y z
N MET A 1 -13.94 -62.95 -15.95
CA MET A 1 -13.98 -62.54 -17.37
C MET A 1 -14.08 -61.03 -17.40
N GLY A 2 -13.22 -60.21 -17.99
CA GLY A 2 -11.99 -60.37 -18.75
C GLY A 2 -11.57 -58.95 -19.14
N PHE A 3 -10.32 -58.59 -18.84
CA PHE A 3 -9.67 -57.33 -19.23
C PHE A 3 -9.58 -57.21 -20.77
N ARG A 4 -9.72 -55.99 -21.31
CA ARG A 4 -8.98 -55.54 -22.50
C ARG A 4 -8.60 -54.06 -22.43
N LYS A 5 -7.30 -53.83 -22.72
CA LYS A 5 -6.60 -52.56 -22.94
C LYS A 5 -6.77 -52.06 -24.38
N GLY A 6 -6.58 -50.76 -24.59
CA GLY A 6 -6.23 -50.08 -25.85
C GLY A 6 -6.20 -48.57 -25.61
N VAL A 7 -5.07 -47.94 -25.25
CA VAL A 7 -3.99 -47.36 -26.09
C VAL A 7 -4.44 -46.21 -27.01
N LEU A 8 -4.11 -44.99 -26.53
CA LEU A 8 -3.58 -43.77 -27.16
C LEU A 8 -3.91 -43.43 -28.63
N ALA A 9 -4.40 -42.20 -28.83
CA ALA A 9 -3.84 -41.26 -29.82
C ALA A 9 -4.13 -39.81 -29.39
N GLU A 10 -3.07 -39.05 -29.15
CA GLU A 10 -3.06 -37.60 -28.98
C GLU A 10 -3.27 -36.91 -30.33
N SER A 11 -4.02 -35.81 -30.37
CA SER A 11 -3.95 -34.84 -31.47
C SER A 11 -3.62 -33.46 -30.91
N SER A 12 -2.34 -33.11 -31.01
CA SER A 12 -1.78 -31.79 -30.77
C SER A 12 -2.08 -30.87 -31.96
N ALA A 13 -2.71 -29.73 -31.71
CA ALA A 13 -2.78 -28.61 -32.65
C ALA A 13 -1.71 -27.56 -32.25
N PRO A 14 -0.91 -27.02 -33.18
CA PRO A 14 0.24 -26.19 -32.85
C PRO A 14 -0.17 -24.74 -32.56
N VAL A 15 0.29 -24.22 -31.42
CA VAL A 15 0.29 -22.78 -31.12
C VAL A 15 1.51 -22.15 -31.79
N ALA A 16 1.27 -21.13 -32.62
CA ALA A 16 2.28 -20.36 -33.33
C ALA A 16 3.24 -19.68 -32.34
N GLY A 17 4.50 -20.13 -32.32
CA GLY A 17 5.58 -19.49 -31.58
C GLY A 17 6.17 -18.32 -32.36
N TYR A 18 6.11 -17.12 -31.80
CA TYR A 18 6.96 -16.01 -32.20
C TYR A 18 8.36 -16.23 -31.62
N ALA A 19 9.27 -16.73 -32.45
CA ALA A 19 10.68 -16.86 -32.11
C ALA A 19 11.44 -15.56 -32.46
N PHE A 20 11.87 -14.81 -31.45
CA PHE A 20 12.90 -13.78 -31.61
C PHE A 20 14.28 -14.40 -31.34
N SER A 21 15.11 -14.50 -32.38
CA SER A 21 16.52 -14.89 -32.28
C SER A 21 17.38 -13.75 -31.76
N PRO A 22 18.31 -13.97 -30.82
CA PRO A 22 19.26 -12.95 -30.39
C PRO A 22 20.52 -12.99 -31.28
N LYS A 23 20.65 -12.03 -32.20
CA LYS A 23 21.93 -11.78 -32.88
C LYS A 23 22.83 -10.93 -31.99
N ARG A 24 23.92 -11.53 -31.53
CA ARG A 24 25.09 -10.83 -30.97
C ARG A 24 25.80 -10.08 -32.10
N HIS A 25 26.04 -8.78 -31.94
CA HIS A 25 27.15 -8.09 -32.59
C HIS A 25 27.90 -7.25 -31.55
N ARG A 26 29.19 -7.59 -31.39
CA ARG A 26 30.23 -6.70 -30.89
C ARG A 26 30.63 -5.76 -32.03
N GLY A 27 31.04 -4.55 -31.69
CA GLY A 27 31.99 -3.81 -32.51
C GLY A 27 31.69 -2.33 -32.67
N GLU A 28 32.50 -1.54 -31.95
CA GLU A 28 33.14 -0.31 -32.44
C GLU A 28 32.34 1.00 -32.45
N GLY A 29 33.01 2.01 -31.90
CA GLY A 29 32.47 3.34 -31.69
C GLY A 29 32.50 4.20 -32.93
N TYR A 30 31.66 5.23 -32.91
CA TYR A 30 31.81 6.41 -33.74
C TYR A 30 31.43 7.63 -32.92
N THR A 31 32.42 8.47 -32.67
CA THR A 31 32.28 9.86 -32.28
C THR A 31 31.71 10.64 -33.46
N HIS A 32 30.64 11.41 -33.24
CA HIS A 32 30.35 12.55 -34.09
C HIS A 32 29.94 13.75 -33.24
N ASP A 33 30.91 14.64 -33.07
CA ASP A 33 30.71 16.06 -32.86
C ASP A 33 29.90 16.62 -34.04
N GLN A 34 28.88 17.43 -33.73
CA GLN A 34 28.37 18.47 -34.60
C GLN A 34 27.58 19.51 -33.79
N SER A 35 28.30 20.60 -33.54
CA SER A 35 27.80 21.94 -33.27
C SER A 35 26.79 22.43 -34.32
N ALA A 36 25.69 23.06 -33.87
CA ALA A 36 25.05 24.21 -34.50
C ALA A 36 23.84 24.69 -33.68
N ALA A 37 23.97 25.86 -33.05
CA ALA A 37 22.87 26.66 -32.53
C ALA A 37 22.55 27.79 -33.54
N PRO A 38 21.30 28.27 -33.63
CA PRO A 38 21.02 29.59 -34.17
C PRO A 38 20.90 30.64 -33.05
N ARG A 39 21.69 31.71 -33.22
CA ARG A 39 21.61 32.99 -32.51
C ARG A 39 20.26 33.67 -32.76
N ALA A 40 19.69 34.29 -31.71
CA ALA A 40 18.78 35.42 -31.85
C ALA A 40 19.03 36.43 -30.72
N LEU A 41 19.61 37.56 -31.14
CA LEU A 41 19.49 38.96 -30.72
C LEU A 41 19.43 39.33 -29.22
N VAL A 42 20.41 40.18 -28.89
CA VAL A 42 20.62 40.94 -27.66
C VAL A 42 20.10 42.37 -27.87
N GLU A 43 19.23 42.82 -26.98
CA GLU A 43 19.08 44.22 -26.53
C GLU A 43 18.85 44.09 -25.00
N GLY A 44 19.55 44.71 -24.06
CA GLY A 44 20.29 45.97 -24.06
C GLY A 44 19.63 46.90 -23.03
N GLY A 45 20.01 46.81 -21.75
CA GLY A 45 19.54 47.71 -20.69
C GLY A 45 20.07 47.36 -19.29
N ASP A 46 21.11 48.09 -18.85
CA ASP A 46 21.73 48.05 -17.51
C ASP A 46 21.27 49.30 -16.68
N PRO A 47 21.67 49.52 -15.41
CA PRO A 47 20.89 49.22 -14.22
C PRO A 47 20.60 50.47 -13.35
N SER A 48 19.97 50.24 -12.19
CA SER A 48 19.85 51.12 -11.01
C SER A 48 18.71 52.16 -10.99
N THR A 49 17.74 51.95 -10.09
CA THR A 49 17.53 52.71 -8.84
C THR A 49 16.14 52.44 -8.23
N CYS A 50 16.05 52.70 -6.93
CA CYS A 50 14.85 52.79 -6.07
C CYS A 50 14.30 51.51 -5.40
N PHE A 51 14.93 51.23 -4.26
CA PHE A 51 14.29 50.85 -3.00
C PHE A 51 12.94 51.57 -2.78
N ARG A 52 11.88 50.80 -2.57
CA ARG A 52 10.75 51.18 -1.71
C ARG A 52 10.16 49.93 -1.09
N GLU A 53 10.36 49.81 0.21
CA GLU A 53 9.70 48.81 1.05
C GLU A 53 8.19 49.07 1.05
N SER A 54 7.42 48.11 0.54
CA SER A 54 6.00 47.99 0.85
C SER A 54 5.82 46.78 1.75
N HIS A 55 5.64 47.04 3.05
CA HIS A 55 5.18 46.05 4.01
C HIS A 55 3.86 45.44 3.54
N SER A 56 3.95 44.26 2.93
CA SER A 56 2.83 43.35 2.77
C SER A 56 2.95 42.36 3.92
N THR A 57 2.03 42.45 4.88
CA THR A 57 1.87 41.44 5.93
C THR A 57 1.82 40.06 5.28
N PRO A 58 2.54 39.04 5.81
CA PRO A 58 2.42 37.69 5.31
C PRO A 58 0.98 37.26 5.52
N LEU A 59 0.26 36.97 4.43
CA LEU A 59 -0.97 36.20 4.53
C LEU A 59 -0.61 34.87 5.21
N PRO A 60 -1.39 34.41 6.21
CA PRO A 60 -1.14 33.13 6.84
C PRO A 60 -1.14 32.04 5.76
N PRO A 61 -0.29 31.01 5.87
CA PRO A 61 -0.33 29.89 4.94
C PRO A 61 -1.77 29.35 4.88
N PRO A 62 -2.29 28.97 3.69
CA PRO A 62 -3.60 28.34 3.60
C PRO A 62 -3.59 27.14 4.54
N SER A 63 -4.47 27.22 5.54
CA SER A 63 -4.57 26.23 6.61
C SER A 63 -4.88 24.86 6.00
N ILE A 64 -4.08 23.86 6.40
CA ILE A 64 -4.30 22.42 6.15
C ILE A 64 -5.72 21.99 6.59
N ALA A 65 -6.40 22.80 7.41
CA ALA A 65 -7.80 22.60 7.78
C ALA A 65 -8.73 22.43 6.58
N ALA A 66 -8.45 22.98 5.40
CA ALA A 66 -9.37 22.84 4.26
C ALA A 66 -9.55 21.39 3.78
N GLY A 67 -8.51 20.54 3.87
CA GLY A 67 -8.60 19.11 3.53
C GLY A 67 -9.30 18.28 4.61
N ILE A 68 -8.91 18.51 5.87
CA ILE A 68 -9.49 17.81 7.04
C ILE A 68 -10.97 18.16 7.24
N ASN A 69 -11.36 19.40 6.99
CA ASN A 69 -12.74 19.86 7.17
C ASN A 69 -13.67 19.29 6.09
N MET A 70 -13.15 19.02 4.88
CA MET A 70 -13.91 18.39 3.80
C MET A 70 -14.14 16.90 4.08
N ASP A 71 -13.14 16.17 4.59
CA ASP A 71 -13.27 14.74 4.96
C ASP A 71 -14.19 14.57 6.19
N LYS A 72 -14.12 15.49 7.17
CA LYS A 72 -15.03 15.52 8.32
C LYS A 72 -16.48 15.78 7.90
N GLN A 73 -16.72 16.83 7.12
CA GLN A 73 -18.07 17.23 6.76
C GLN A 73 -18.75 16.17 5.88
N LYS A 74 -18.01 15.55 4.94
CA LYS A 74 -18.52 14.42 4.15
C LYS A 74 -18.79 13.18 4.99
N LEU A 75 -17.93 12.85 5.94
CA LEU A 75 -18.16 11.71 6.84
C LEU A 75 -19.40 11.94 7.70
N LEU A 76 -19.59 13.15 8.22
CA LEU A 76 -20.78 13.53 8.97
C LEU A 76 -22.04 13.53 8.09
N GLU A 77 -21.99 14.11 6.89
CA GLU A 77 -23.10 14.06 5.93
C GLU A 77 -23.47 12.62 5.55
N HIS A 78 -22.49 11.73 5.42
CA HIS A 78 -22.73 10.31 5.11
C HIS A 78 -23.31 9.55 6.31
N LEU A 79 -22.81 9.81 7.53
CA LEU A 79 -23.36 9.25 8.76
C LEU A 79 -24.80 9.73 8.99
N GLN A 80 -25.07 11.02 8.76
CA GLN A 80 -26.40 11.63 8.83
C GLN A 80 -27.33 11.05 7.76
N GLN A 81 -26.87 10.88 6.52
CA GLN A 81 -27.66 10.27 5.45
C GLN A 81 -28.02 8.81 5.78
N ILE A 82 -27.11 8.05 6.39
CA ILE A 82 -27.39 6.69 6.88
C ILE A 82 -28.38 6.72 8.06
N SER A 83 -28.27 7.70 8.96
CA SER A 83 -29.24 7.92 10.03
C SER A 83 -30.65 8.19 9.46
N ASP A 84 -30.74 9.06 8.44
CA ASP A 84 -31.99 9.51 7.83
C ASP A 84 -32.65 8.47 6.91
N GLU A 85 -31.87 7.70 6.13
CA GLU A 85 -32.38 6.67 5.22
C GLU A 85 -32.99 5.45 5.93
N TYR A 86 -32.67 5.24 7.22
CA TYR A 86 -33.01 4.03 7.96
C TYR A 86 -34.08 4.23 9.05
N LEU A 87 -34.75 5.38 9.03
CA LEU A 87 -35.87 5.75 9.90
C LEU A 87 -37.10 4.85 9.69
N ALA A 88 -37.13 3.73 10.41
CA ALA A 88 -38.37 2.99 10.70
C ALA A 88 -38.36 2.22 12.04
N ASP A 89 -37.33 2.31 12.89
CA ASP A 89 -37.32 1.68 14.22
C ASP A 89 -36.45 2.46 15.23
N ASP A 90 -37.05 2.88 16.35
CA ASP A 90 -36.53 3.91 17.27
C ASP A 90 -35.14 3.57 17.87
N GLY A 91 -34.80 2.30 18.02
CA GLY A 91 -33.53 1.91 18.65
C GLY A 91 -32.31 1.81 17.73
N ALA A 92 -32.51 1.72 16.40
CA ALA A 92 -31.40 1.82 15.44
C ALA A 92 -30.95 3.28 15.27
N THR A 93 -31.92 4.19 15.29
CA THR A 93 -31.71 5.64 15.29
C THR A 93 -30.88 6.08 16.49
N THR A 94 -31.16 5.59 17.70
CA THR A 94 -30.35 5.95 18.88
C THR A 94 -28.89 5.51 18.75
N ALA A 95 -28.62 4.30 18.25
CA ALA A 95 -27.25 3.81 18.09
C ALA A 95 -26.47 4.56 17.00
N ALA A 96 -27.15 4.89 15.88
CA ALA A 96 -26.57 5.69 14.80
C ALA A 96 -26.26 7.12 15.27
N LEU A 97 -27.21 7.77 15.95
CA LEU A 97 -27.03 9.11 16.52
C LEU A 97 -25.96 9.14 17.62
N GLU A 98 -25.85 8.11 18.46
CA GLU A 98 -24.77 8.01 19.46
C GLU A 98 -23.40 7.78 18.81
N ALA A 99 -23.34 6.98 17.73
CA ALA A 99 -22.12 6.77 16.97
C ALA A 99 -21.72 8.08 16.27
N GLU A 100 -22.66 8.77 15.64
CA GLU A 100 -22.48 10.07 15.01
C GLU A 100 -22.02 11.13 16.01
N ALA A 101 -22.71 11.30 17.15
CA ALA A 101 -22.31 12.23 18.20
C ALA A 101 -20.93 11.92 18.80
N ARG A 102 -20.55 10.63 18.89
CA ARG A 102 -19.19 10.23 19.27
C ARG A 102 -18.17 10.56 18.21
N VAL A 103 -18.48 10.32 16.93
CA VAL A 103 -17.62 10.71 15.81
C VAL A 103 -17.47 12.24 15.79
N GLU A 104 -18.55 13.00 15.95
CA GLU A 104 -18.50 14.46 16.06
C GLU A 104 -17.67 14.93 17.26
N GLY A 105 -17.84 14.33 18.43
CA GLY A 105 -17.07 14.64 19.63
C GLY A 105 -15.58 14.31 19.48
N VAL A 106 -15.28 13.16 18.86
CA VAL A 106 -13.93 12.75 18.45
C VAL A 106 -13.37 13.80 17.49
N LEU A 107 -14.03 14.05 16.36
CA LEU A 107 -13.59 15.02 15.33
C LEU A 107 -13.65 16.50 15.77
N GLY A 108 -14.32 16.84 16.86
CA GLY A 108 -14.47 18.20 17.40
C GLY A 108 -13.50 18.52 18.55
N GLY A 109 -13.03 17.50 19.27
CA GLY A 109 -12.17 17.66 20.46
C GLY A 109 -10.66 17.58 20.18
N PHE A 110 -10.22 17.39 18.94
CA PHE A 110 -8.83 17.05 18.65
C PHE A 110 -7.93 18.24 18.34
N GLY A 111 -7.28 18.74 19.39
CA GLY A 111 -6.00 19.45 19.28
C GLY A 111 -4.76 18.54 19.37
N GLY A 112 -4.89 17.20 19.30
CA GLY A 112 -3.73 16.31 19.53
C GLY A 112 -3.85 14.81 19.24
N ALA A 113 -4.87 14.33 18.51
CA ALA A 113 -4.90 12.93 18.07
C ALA A 113 -4.18 12.74 16.72
N ARG A 114 -3.43 11.64 16.59
CA ARG A 114 -2.59 11.34 15.41
C ARG A 114 -3.36 10.86 14.17
N ASP A 115 -4.51 10.19 14.34
CA ASP A 115 -5.37 9.73 13.22
C ASP A 115 -6.85 9.85 13.64
N PRO A 116 -7.53 10.97 13.33
CA PRO A 116 -8.90 11.23 13.77
C PRO A 116 -9.92 10.29 13.13
N LEU A 117 -9.70 9.83 11.89
CA LEU A 117 -10.59 8.88 11.21
C LEU A 117 -10.50 7.49 11.82
N ARG A 118 -9.31 7.04 12.21
CA ARG A 118 -9.14 5.75 12.89
C ARG A 118 -9.77 5.74 14.28
N HIS A 119 -9.69 6.86 15.01
CA HIS A 119 -10.40 6.99 16.29
C HIS A 119 -11.92 7.06 16.08
N ALA A 120 -12.39 7.73 15.02
CA ALA A 120 -13.79 7.73 14.64
C ALA A 120 -14.28 6.31 14.34
N LEU A 121 -13.53 5.53 13.54
CA LEU A 121 -13.84 4.12 13.29
C LEU A 121 -13.92 3.30 14.57
N ALA A 122 -12.90 3.40 15.44
CA ALA A 122 -12.88 2.68 16.71
C ALA A 122 -14.06 3.05 17.63
N ALA A 123 -14.44 4.34 17.65
CA ALA A 123 -15.60 4.81 18.39
C ALA A 123 -16.91 4.27 17.81
N VAL A 124 -17.04 4.22 16.47
CA VAL A 124 -18.17 3.59 15.78
C VAL A 124 -18.25 2.10 16.12
N GLU A 125 -17.16 1.35 15.94
CA GLU A 125 -17.07 -0.09 16.25
C GLU A 125 -17.41 -0.37 17.72
N GLU A 126 -16.88 0.42 18.67
CA GLU A 126 -17.17 0.24 20.10
C GLU A 126 -18.64 0.55 20.43
N THR A 127 -19.21 1.60 19.83
CA THR A 127 -20.60 2.01 20.05
C THR A 127 -21.55 0.95 19.53
N LEU A 128 -21.29 0.44 18.33
CA LEU A 128 -22.06 -0.64 17.73
C LEU A 128 -21.94 -1.93 18.54
N ARG A 129 -20.73 -2.28 19.01
CA ARG A 129 -20.50 -3.44 19.89
C ARG A 129 -21.26 -3.35 21.21
N LYS A 130 -21.29 -2.18 21.85
CA LYS A 130 -22.03 -1.97 23.11
C LYS A 130 -23.53 -2.12 22.92
N HIS A 131 -24.06 -1.54 21.85
CA HIS A 131 -25.48 -1.69 21.50
C HIS A 131 -25.83 -3.13 21.15
N SER A 132 -24.99 -3.83 20.38
CA SER A 132 -25.23 -5.24 20.05
C SER A 132 -25.18 -6.15 21.29
N ALA A 133 -24.30 -5.87 22.26
CA ALA A 133 -24.23 -6.60 23.53
C ALA A 133 -25.45 -6.34 24.44
N ALA A 134 -25.80 -5.08 24.68
CA ALA A 134 -26.94 -4.70 25.53
C ALA A 134 -28.28 -5.26 25.00
N ARG A 135 -28.39 -5.42 23.68
CA ARG A 135 -29.64 -5.85 23.04
C ARG A 135 -29.69 -7.36 22.79
N ARG A 136 -28.56 -8.09 22.79
CA ARG A 136 -28.53 -9.57 22.80
C ARG A 136 -29.34 -10.13 23.97
N GLU A 137 -29.34 -9.41 25.09
CA GLU A 137 -30.11 -9.69 26.31
C GLU A 137 -31.62 -9.45 26.14
N ALA A 138 -32.05 -8.61 25.18
CA ALA A 138 -33.45 -8.24 24.95
C ALA A 138 -34.25 -9.20 24.04
N GLY A 139 -33.59 -10.13 23.33
CA GLY A 139 -34.23 -11.22 22.58
C GLY A 139 -34.91 -10.83 21.25
N GLY A 140 -34.46 -11.44 20.14
CA GLY A 140 -35.08 -11.33 18.81
C GLY A 140 -34.09 -11.64 17.69
N LYS A 141 -34.49 -12.40 16.66
CA LYS A 141 -33.59 -12.86 15.59
C LYS A 141 -33.50 -11.84 14.44
N ASP A 142 -34.63 -11.26 14.05
CA ASP A 142 -34.79 -10.34 12.92
C ASP A 142 -33.94 -9.05 13.05
N TRP A 143 -33.88 -8.48 14.26
CA TRP A 143 -33.09 -7.28 14.51
C TRP A 143 -31.59 -7.54 14.62
N ARG A 144 -31.16 -8.77 14.98
CA ARG A 144 -29.73 -9.13 15.08
C ARG A 144 -29.09 -9.12 13.71
N ASP A 145 -29.80 -9.65 12.72
CA ASP A 145 -29.34 -9.70 11.34
C ASP A 145 -29.26 -8.26 10.76
N ARG A 146 -30.27 -7.43 11.02
CA ARG A 146 -30.31 -6.03 10.55
C ARG A 146 -29.31 -5.09 11.23
N ALA A 147 -29.06 -5.25 12.54
CA ALA A 147 -28.03 -4.50 13.26
C ALA A 147 -26.62 -4.89 12.79
N ALA A 148 -26.37 -6.18 12.52
CA ALA A 148 -25.12 -6.64 11.93
C ALA A 148 -24.90 -6.08 10.52
N GLU A 149 -25.96 -5.97 9.71
CA GLU A 149 -25.90 -5.31 8.40
C GLU A 149 -25.48 -3.82 8.49
N ILE A 150 -26.03 -3.09 9.47
CA ILE A 150 -25.68 -1.68 9.72
C ILE A 150 -24.21 -1.56 10.16
N GLU A 151 -23.77 -2.40 11.10
CA GLU A 151 -22.38 -2.41 11.57
C GLU A 151 -21.39 -2.72 10.44
N VAL A 152 -21.73 -3.68 9.58
CA VAL A 152 -20.94 -4.01 8.39
C VAL A 152 -20.91 -2.85 7.40
N ARG A 153 -22.03 -2.15 7.17
CA ARG A 153 -22.07 -1.03 6.23
C ARG A 153 -21.33 0.21 6.75
N MET A 154 -21.61 0.66 7.99
CA MET A 154 -20.90 1.80 8.57
C MET A 154 -19.39 1.56 8.61
N GLY A 155 -18.96 0.35 8.98
CA GLY A 155 -17.54 -0.02 8.93
C GLY A 155 -16.96 0.00 7.52
N LYS A 156 -17.75 -0.35 6.49
CA LYS A 156 -17.33 -0.26 5.08
C LYS A 156 -17.17 1.18 4.61
N ASP A 157 -18.11 2.07 4.93
CA ASP A 157 -18.11 3.46 4.48
C ASP A 157 -16.96 4.26 5.13
N VAL A 158 -16.74 4.06 6.44
CA VAL A 158 -15.60 4.66 7.14
C VAL A 158 -14.28 4.15 6.56
N LYS A 159 -14.16 2.85 6.27
CA LYS A 159 -12.96 2.29 5.63
C LYS A 159 -12.77 2.84 4.22
N GLU A 160 -13.82 3.07 3.46
CA GLU A 160 -13.74 3.69 2.14
C GLU A 160 -13.17 5.11 2.24
N GLU A 161 -13.70 5.91 3.15
CA GLU A 161 -13.22 7.29 3.34
C GLU A 161 -11.79 7.32 3.86
N MET A 162 -11.40 6.40 4.75
CA MET A 162 -10.00 6.24 5.16
C MET A 162 -9.07 5.91 3.99
N VAL A 163 -9.48 4.99 3.09
CA VAL A 163 -8.70 4.69 1.89
C VAL A 163 -8.61 5.93 1.00
N ARG A 164 -9.72 6.62 0.76
CA ARG A 164 -9.77 7.83 -0.07
C ARG A 164 -8.87 8.93 0.48
N ALA A 165 -8.92 9.19 1.79
CA ALA A 165 -8.07 10.17 2.46
C ALA A 165 -6.58 9.82 2.29
N ARG A 166 -6.21 8.54 2.45
CA ARG A 166 -4.84 8.05 2.29
C ARG A 166 -4.34 8.08 0.83
N MET A 167 -5.25 7.99 -0.13
CA MET A 167 -4.97 8.03 -1.57
C MET A 167 -5.17 9.41 -2.20
N SER A 168 -5.54 10.42 -1.41
CA SER A 168 -5.83 11.79 -1.89
C SER A 168 -4.63 12.45 -2.57
N SER A 169 -4.83 13.46 -3.40
CA SER A 169 -3.73 14.20 -4.01
C SER A 169 -2.90 14.97 -2.98
N LEU A 170 -1.60 15.12 -3.25
CA LEU A 170 -0.72 15.98 -2.48
C LEU A 170 -1.13 17.47 -2.61
N ALA A 171 -0.76 18.29 -1.62
CA ALA A 171 -0.98 19.73 -1.71
C ALA A 171 -0.13 20.36 -2.84
N PRO A 172 -0.56 21.48 -3.45
CA PRO A 172 0.16 22.07 -4.59
C PRO A 172 1.65 22.38 -4.33
N ALA A 173 2.00 22.76 -3.10
CA ALA A 173 3.40 23.00 -2.71
C ALA A 173 4.23 21.70 -2.70
N GLU A 174 3.65 20.59 -2.23
CA GLU A 174 4.28 19.28 -2.19
C GLU A 174 4.42 18.70 -3.61
N VAL A 175 3.41 18.88 -4.46
CA VAL A 175 3.48 18.53 -5.89
C VAL A 175 4.60 19.31 -6.58
N LYS A 176 4.77 20.60 -6.26
CA LYS A 176 5.86 21.42 -6.80
C LYS A 176 7.23 20.88 -6.33
N GLU A 177 7.35 20.46 -5.08
CA GLU A 177 8.57 19.81 -4.55
C GLU A 177 8.86 18.49 -5.29
N VAL A 178 7.86 17.63 -5.47
CA VAL A 178 7.98 16.39 -6.26
C VAL A 178 8.49 16.70 -7.67
N HIS A 179 7.91 17.67 -8.36
CA HIS A 179 8.37 18.06 -9.70
C HIS A 179 9.81 18.58 -9.71
N HIS A 180 10.20 19.36 -8.71
CA HIS A 180 11.56 19.85 -8.57
C HIS A 180 12.54 18.68 -8.41
N VAL A 181 12.24 17.73 -7.52
CA VAL A 181 13.05 16.52 -7.29
C VAL A 181 13.16 15.66 -8.55
N LEU A 182 12.09 15.51 -9.33
CA LEU A 182 12.14 14.65 -10.52
C LEU A 182 12.86 15.30 -11.71
N ARG A 183 12.88 16.63 -11.81
CA ARG A 183 13.33 17.35 -13.01
C ARG A 183 14.67 18.08 -12.88
N GLN A 184 15.07 18.52 -11.68
CA GLN A 184 16.23 19.39 -11.51
C GLN A 184 17.41 18.66 -10.90
N GLY A 185 18.55 18.61 -11.61
CA GLY A 185 19.80 17.99 -11.14
C GLY A 185 20.25 16.81 -11.99
N LYS A 186 21.34 16.15 -11.59
CA LYS A 186 21.88 14.99 -12.32
C LYS A 186 21.15 13.71 -11.90
N ALA A 187 21.08 12.75 -12.81
CA ALA A 187 20.49 11.43 -12.59
C ALA A 187 21.14 10.67 -11.41
N THR A 188 22.45 10.86 -11.22
CA THR A 188 23.25 10.17 -10.19
C THR A 188 23.17 10.82 -8.81
N ASP A 189 22.57 12.00 -8.69
CA ASP A 189 22.47 12.72 -7.42
C ASP A 189 21.68 11.91 -6.40
N VAL A 190 22.19 11.81 -5.18
CA VAL A 190 21.46 11.19 -4.06
C VAL A 190 20.46 12.20 -3.52
N VAL A 191 19.17 11.87 -3.62
CA VAL A 191 18.05 12.73 -3.23
C VAL A 191 17.46 12.37 -1.86
N ALA A 192 17.64 11.12 -1.41
CA ALA A 192 17.32 10.70 -0.05
C ALA A 192 18.29 9.61 0.42
N ARG A 193 18.58 9.58 1.73
CA ARG A 193 19.37 8.51 2.38
C ARG A 193 18.62 7.93 3.56
N GLY A 194 18.46 6.61 3.57
CA GLY A 194 17.79 5.87 4.63
C GLY A 194 17.92 4.37 4.41
N PHE A 195 17.79 3.57 5.47
CA PHE A 195 17.70 2.11 5.35
C PHE A 195 18.91 1.41 4.69
N ASN A 196 20.09 2.05 4.68
CA ASN A 196 21.27 1.64 3.91
C ASN A 196 21.07 1.66 2.39
N VAL A 197 20.16 2.51 1.91
CA VAL A 197 19.90 2.78 0.51
C VAL A 197 20.14 4.27 0.24
N ASP A 198 20.98 4.54 -0.77
CA ASP A 198 21.15 5.86 -1.34
C ASP A 198 20.17 6.01 -2.51
N MET A 199 19.01 6.61 -2.24
CA MET A 199 18.01 6.86 -3.28
C MET A 199 18.52 7.94 -4.23
N ARG A 200 18.76 7.59 -5.50
CA ARG A 200 19.20 8.55 -6.51
C ARG A 200 18.03 9.12 -7.28
N ARG A 201 18.27 10.24 -7.95
CA ARG A 201 17.25 10.89 -8.78
C ARG A 201 16.73 9.96 -9.87
N GLN A 202 17.61 9.20 -10.53
CA GLN A 202 17.21 8.24 -11.56
C GLN A 202 16.27 7.16 -11.02
N ASP A 203 16.42 6.76 -9.76
CA ASP A 203 15.55 5.78 -9.11
C ASP A 203 14.17 6.41 -8.90
N LEU A 204 14.08 7.63 -8.37
CA LEU A 204 12.81 8.35 -8.24
C LEU A 204 12.17 8.71 -9.59
N GLN A 205 12.95 8.87 -10.66
CA GLN A 205 12.44 9.08 -12.02
C GLN A 205 11.66 7.87 -12.55
N THR A 206 11.82 6.68 -11.95
CA THR A 206 10.95 5.52 -12.20
C THR A 206 9.52 5.72 -11.68
N CYS A 207 9.29 6.73 -10.83
CA CYS A 207 7.95 7.13 -10.42
C CYS A 207 7.26 8.06 -11.44
N ASN A 208 7.92 8.52 -12.51
CA ASN A 208 7.26 9.30 -13.56
C ASN A 208 6.08 8.53 -14.18
N PRO A 209 5.06 9.22 -14.72
CA PRO A 209 3.98 8.55 -15.42
C PRO A 209 4.49 7.65 -16.56
N GLY A 210 3.96 6.42 -16.64
CA GLY A 210 4.30 5.47 -17.70
C GLY A 210 5.63 4.74 -17.54
N THR A 211 6.36 4.92 -16.44
CA THR A 211 7.61 4.18 -16.16
C THR A 211 7.40 3.10 -15.09
N TRP A 212 8.21 2.03 -15.18
CA TRP A 212 8.19 0.93 -14.23
C TRP A 212 9.00 1.28 -12.99
N LEU A 213 8.40 1.17 -11.79
CA LEU A 213 9.14 1.31 -10.54
C LEU A 213 10.29 0.30 -10.48
N ASN A 214 11.46 0.74 -10.02
CA ASN A 214 12.56 -0.17 -9.74
C ASN A 214 12.52 -0.72 -8.31
N ASP A 215 13.41 -1.67 -8.07
CA ASP A 215 13.64 -2.32 -6.79
C ASP A 215 14.06 -1.34 -5.69
N GLU A 216 14.87 -0.33 -5.98
CA GLU A 216 15.27 0.68 -5.01
C GLU A 216 14.05 1.43 -4.44
N VAL A 217 13.13 1.90 -5.29
CA VAL A 217 11.89 2.57 -4.86
C VAL A 217 11.02 1.63 -4.01
N ILE A 218 10.78 0.40 -4.48
CA ILE A 218 9.97 -0.59 -3.75
C ILE A 218 10.59 -0.91 -2.38
N ASN A 219 11.89 -1.19 -2.33
CA ASN A 219 12.58 -1.58 -1.09
C ASN A 219 12.63 -0.44 -0.07
N PHE A 220 12.85 0.80 -0.54
CA PHE A 220 12.83 1.98 0.32
C PHE A 220 11.42 2.18 0.90
N PHE A 221 10.38 2.04 0.07
CA PHE A 221 9.00 2.17 0.52
C PHE A 221 8.60 1.08 1.54
N MET A 222 9.00 -0.18 1.33
CA MET A 222 8.79 -1.26 2.30
C MET A 222 9.47 -0.96 3.65
N SER A 223 10.61 -0.28 3.62
CA SER A 223 11.31 0.13 4.84
C SER A 223 10.58 1.29 5.56
N LEU A 224 9.99 2.22 4.80
CA LEU A 224 9.12 3.25 5.37
C LEU A 224 7.86 2.66 6.03
N LEU A 225 7.22 1.66 5.39
CA LEU A 225 6.08 0.95 5.97
C LEU A 225 6.46 0.30 7.29
N LYS A 226 7.66 -0.29 7.36
CA LYS A 226 8.19 -0.87 8.60
C LYS A 226 8.37 0.18 9.71
N GLU A 227 8.98 1.33 9.44
CA GLU A 227 9.18 2.36 10.47
C GLU A 227 7.84 2.93 10.97
N ARG A 228 6.87 3.13 10.07
CA ARG A 228 5.52 3.54 10.43
C ARG A 228 4.85 2.49 11.33
N ASP A 229 4.94 1.22 10.96
CA ASP A 229 4.36 0.12 11.74
C ASP A 229 4.98 0.00 13.15
N ASP A 230 6.31 0.11 13.25
CA ASP A 230 7.01 0.14 14.54
C ASP A 230 6.53 1.32 15.40
N SER A 231 6.33 2.49 14.80
CA SER A 231 5.80 3.69 15.47
C SER A 231 4.35 3.50 15.94
N HIS A 232 3.50 2.85 15.14
CA HIS A 232 2.12 2.53 15.50
C HIS A 232 2.06 1.53 16.66
N CYS A 233 2.91 0.49 16.65
CA CYS A 233 3.02 -0.45 17.76
C CYS A 233 3.52 0.21 19.05
N ALA A 234 4.52 1.09 18.97
CA ALA A 234 5.01 1.84 20.13
C ALA A 234 3.92 2.75 20.72
N ALA A 235 3.17 3.46 19.87
CA ALA A 235 2.06 4.30 20.31
C ALA A 235 0.90 3.49 20.91
N ALA A 236 0.58 2.32 20.37
CA ALA A 236 -0.43 1.41 20.94
C ALA A 236 0.01 0.89 22.31
N ALA A 237 1.26 0.45 22.45
CA ALA A 237 1.82 -0.02 23.72
C ALA A 237 1.79 1.06 24.80
N ALA A 238 2.10 2.31 24.45
CA ALA A 238 2.00 3.46 25.37
C ALA A 238 0.57 3.72 25.86
N ARG A 239 -0.44 3.26 25.13
CA ARG A 239 -1.86 3.33 25.51
C ARG A 239 -2.38 2.05 26.18
N GLY A 240 -1.51 1.07 26.41
CA GLY A 240 -1.91 -0.25 26.95
C GLY A 240 -2.69 -1.11 25.95
N VAL A 241 -2.65 -0.80 24.65
CA VAL A 241 -3.31 -1.57 23.60
C VAL A 241 -2.28 -2.50 22.96
N GLU A 242 -2.58 -3.80 22.95
CA GLU A 242 -1.75 -4.76 22.23
C GLU A 242 -1.93 -4.60 20.71
N ARG A 243 -0.83 -4.34 20.01
CA ARG A 243 -0.76 -4.36 18.55
C ARG A 243 0.46 -5.17 18.12
N ARG A 244 0.22 -6.27 17.40
CA ARG A 244 1.30 -7.06 16.80
C ARG A 244 1.93 -6.29 15.64
N LYS A 245 3.25 -6.44 15.50
CA LYS A 245 4.01 -5.80 14.43
C LYS A 245 3.78 -6.50 13.10
N ASN A 246 4.04 -5.78 12.02
CA ASN A 246 4.18 -6.31 10.68
C ASN A 246 5.66 -6.37 10.27
N TRP A 247 6.02 -7.37 9.48
CA TRP A 247 7.37 -7.49 8.92
C TRP A 247 7.35 -7.30 7.41
N PHE A 248 8.32 -6.57 6.88
CA PHE A 248 8.43 -6.26 5.45
C PHE A 248 9.78 -6.75 4.94
N PHE A 249 9.78 -7.77 4.08
CA PHE A 249 10.99 -8.18 3.39
C PHE A 249 11.28 -7.26 2.19
N ASN A 250 12.55 -7.20 1.79
CA ASN A 250 12.90 -6.58 0.52
C ASN A 250 12.50 -7.50 -0.66
N SER A 251 12.43 -6.91 -1.84
CA SER A 251 12.02 -7.57 -3.09
C SER A 251 12.92 -8.73 -3.53
N PHE A 252 14.15 -8.82 -3.02
CA PHE A 252 15.07 -9.89 -3.39
C PHE A 252 14.78 -11.21 -2.65
N PHE A 253 14.00 -11.20 -1.57
CA PHE A 253 13.78 -12.39 -0.74
C PHE A 253 13.26 -13.58 -1.57
N LEU A 254 12.17 -13.38 -2.32
CA LEU A 254 11.57 -14.45 -3.12
C LEU A 254 12.49 -14.91 -4.26
N SER A 255 13.25 -14.00 -4.88
CA SER A 255 14.25 -14.36 -5.90
C SER A 255 15.45 -15.15 -5.36
N LYS A 256 15.64 -15.17 -4.04
CA LYS A 256 16.67 -15.99 -3.38
C LYS A 256 16.10 -17.28 -2.82
N LEU A 257 14.83 -17.26 -2.41
CA LEU A 257 14.09 -18.44 -1.99
C LEU A 257 13.79 -19.37 -3.18
N LEU A 258 13.48 -18.80 -4.35
CA LEU A 258 13.24 -19.51 -5.60
C LEU A 258 14.34 -19.19 -6.59
N ASP A 259 14.94 -20.21 -7.20
CA ASP A 259 15.82 -20.03 -8.36
C ASP A 259 15.02 -19.74 -9.64
N ASP A 260 15.72 -19.48 -10.75
CA ASP A 260 15.11 -19.11 -12.04
C ASP A 260 14.17 -20.19 -12.61
N ASN A 261 14.28 -21.43 -12.13
CA ASN A 261 13.44 -22.57 -12.50
C ASN A 261 12.34 -22.86 -11.46
N ASN A 262 12.06 -21.90 -10.55
CA ASN A 262 11.16 -22.06 -9.40
C ASN A 262 11.59 -23.16 -8.42
N GLY A 263 12.88 -23.49 -8.37
CA GLY A 263 13.45 -24.41 -7.40
C GLY A 263 13.56 -23.77 -6.02
N TYR A 264 12.97 -24.41 -5.01
CA TYR A 264 12.97 -23.92 -3.63
C TYR A 264 14.35 -24.11 -2.94
N LYS A 265 14.87 -23.03 -2.31
CA LYS A 265 16.22 -22.93 -1.73
C LYS A 265 16.25 -22.18 -0.38
N TYR A 266 15.66 -22.77 0.67
CA TYR A 266 15.68 -22.19 2.04
C TYR A 266 17.07 -21.72 2.51
N ALA A 267 18.13 -22.48 2.20
CA ALA A 267 19.49 -22.18 2.63
C ALA A 267 19.97 -20.76 2.25
N ASN A 268 19.49 -20.22 1.12
CA ASN A 268 19.84 -18.89 0.63
C ASN A 268 19.25 -17.77 1.50
N VAL A 269 18.08 -18.02 2.11
CA VAL A 269 17.33 -17.03 2.89
C VAL A 269 17.31 -17.30 4.40
N ARG A 270 17.88 -18.43 4.84
CA ARG A 270 17.94 -18.87 6.26
C ARG A 270 18.36 -17.77 7.26
N ARG A 271 19.15 -16.79 6.81
CA ARG A 271 19.69 -15.70 7.66
C ARG A 271 18.89 -14.39 7.57
N TRP A 272 17.90 -14.31 6.68
CA TRP A 272 17.26 -13.03 6.32
C TRP A 272 16.24 -12.56 7.37
N SER A 273 15.65 -13.48 8.13
CA SER A 273 14.76 -13.18 9.26
C SER A 273 15.47 -12.70 10.53
N ARG A 274 16.82 -12.68 10.56
CA ARG A 274 17.58 -12.31 11.78
C ARG A 274 17.20 -10.95 12.35
N LYS A 275 16.94 -9.96 11.47
CA LYS A 275 16.51 -8.62 11.90
C LYS A 275 15.05 -8.59 12.37
N ALA A 276 14.23 -9.55 11.93
CA ALA A 276 12.86 -9.70 12.40
C ALA A 276 12.81 -10.23 13.84
N GLY A 277 13.82 -11.03 14.23
CA GLY A 277 13.78 -11.77 15.49
C GLY A 277 12.85 -12.96 15.35
N ASP A 278 11.77 -12.98 16.13
CA ASP A 278 10.77 -14.04 16.05
C ASP A 278 9.69 -13.74 15.01
N LEU A 279 9.88 -14.23 13.78
CA LEU A 279 8.93 -14.00 12.68
C LEU A 279 7.49 -14.47 13.00
N PHE A 280 7.33 -15.48 13.85
CA PHE A 280 6.03 -16.06 14.21
C PHE A 280 5.21 -15.19 15.18
N SER A 281 5.83 -14.18 15.78
CA SER A 281 5.18 -13.20 16.66
C SER A 281 4.54 -12.02 15.92
N TYR A 282 4.83 -11.88 14.63
CA TYR A 282 4.27 -10.83 13.79
C TYR A 282 2.82 -11.14 13.42
N ASP A 283 2.07 -10.09 13.08
CA ASP A 283 0.71 -10.20 12.56
C ASP A 283 0.74 -10.63 11.09
N LYS A 284 1.38 -9.80 10.25
CA LYS A 284 1.54 -10.03 8.82
C LYS A 284 3.01 -9.92 8.39
N VAL A 285 3.36 -10.66 7.34
CA VAL A 285 4.68 -10.63 6.71
C VAL A 285 4.52 -10.37 5.22
N PHE A 286 5.12 -9.27 4.74
CA PHE A 286 4.97 -8.76 3.38
C PHE A 286 6.18 -9.10 2.51
N PHE A 287 5.90 -9.54 1.27
CA PHE A 287 6.89 -9.94 0.28
C PHE A 287 6.58 -9.27 -1.07
N PRO A 288 7.33 -8.22 -1.45
CA PRO A 288 7.29 -7.73 -2.81
C PRO A 288 7.77 -8.84 -3.75
N VAL A 289 6.99 -9.12 -4.80
CA VAL A 289 7.30 -10.16 -5.78
C VAL A 289 7.71 -9.48 -7.08
N ASN A 290 8.96 -9.65 -7.49
CA ASN A 290 9.42 -9.23 -8.80
C ASN A 290 9.42 -10.44 -9.75
N ILE A 291 8.45 -10.47 -10.67
CA ILE A 291 8.38 -11.52 -11.70
C ILE A 291 9.31 -11.13 -12.84
N ARG A 292 10.51 -11.72 -12.83
CA ARG A 292 11.52 -11.64 -13.91
C ARG A 292 11.86 -10.22 -14.37
N ASN A 293 11.80 -9.25 -13.46
CA ASN A 293 12.04 -7.84 -13.74
C ASN A 293 11.05 -7.20 -14.74
N THR A 294 9.85 -7.77 -14.86
CA THR A 294 8.81 -7.32 -15.80
C THR A 294 7.48 -7.00 -15.14
N HIS A 295 7.23 -7.52 -13.94
CA HIS A 295 5.95 -7.33 -13.24
C HIS A 295 6.13 -7.37 -11.73
N TRP A 296 5.43 -6.48 -11.04
CA TRP A 296 5.44 -6.40 -9.58
C TRP A 296 4.11 -6.90 -9.02
N CYS A 297 4.20 -7.75 -8.01
CA CYS A 297 3.07 -8.24 -7.23
C CYS A 297 3.40 -8.20 -5.74
N LEU A 298 2.44 -8.62 -4.92
CA LEU A 298 2.63 -8.72 -3.47
C LEU A 298 2.17 -10.09 -2.99
N ALA A 299 2.95 -10.73 -2.12
CA ALA A 299 2.49 -11.84 -1.30
C ALA A 299 2.49 -11.42 0.17
N VAL A 300 1.49 -11.88 0.92
CA VAL A 300 1.36 -11.59 2.35
C VAL A 300 1.07 -12.88 3.10
N ILE A 301 1.84 -13.14 4.16
CA ILE A 301 1.53 -14.17 5.15
C ILE A 301 0.80 -13.50 6.30
N TYR A 302 -0.43 -13.92 6.56
CA TYR A 302 -1.21 -13.57 7.75
C TYR A 302 -0.95 -14.64 8.80
N MET A 303 -0.01 -14.37 9.71
CA MET A 303 0.55 -15.37 10.61
C MET A 303 -0.48 -15.92 11.59
N GLN A 304 -1.40 -15.05 12.04
CA GLN A 304 -2.44 -15.39 13.01
C GLN A 304 -3.62 -16.14 12.35
N GLU A 305 -3.90 -15.83 11.09
CA GLU A 305 -4.96 -16.47 10.30
C GLU A 305 -4.51 -17.77 9.63
N LYS A 306 -3.21 -18.11 9.69
CA LYS A 306 -2.60 -19.20 8.94
C LYS A 306 -2.93 -19.14 7.44
N LYS A 307 -2.89 -17.93 6.87
CA LYS A 307 -3.26 -17.67 5.48
C LYS A 307 -2.10 -17.04 4.73
N ILE A 308 -1.87 -17.47 3.50
CA ILE A 308 -0.92 -16.84 2.57
C ILE A 308 -1.71 -16.39 1.35
N GLN A 309 -1.64 -15.10 1.05
CA GLN A 309 -2.41 -14.49 -0.04
C GLN A 309 -1.51 -13.79 -1.04
N TYR A 310 -1.83 -13.94 -2.32
CA TYR A 310 -1.16 -13.29 -3.44
C TYR A 310 -2.06 -12.22 -4.05
N PHE A 311 -1.47 -11.06 -4.35
CA PHE A 311 -2.16 -9.90 -4.91
C PHE A 311 -1.48 -9.48 -6.20
N ASP A 312 -2.25 -9.52 -7.29
CA ASP A 312 -1.79 -9.23 -8.64
C ASP A 312 -2.81 -8.37 -9.40
N SER A 313 -2.35 -7.22 -9.90
CA SER A 313 -3.11 -6.24 -10.65
C SER A 313 -3.23 -6.55 -12.16
N LEU A 314 -2.62 -7.64 -12.65
CA LEU A 314 -2.79 -8.19 -14.02
C LEU A 314 -3.35 -9.63 -14.04
N VAL A 315 -3.88 -10.12 -12.90
CA VAL A 315 -4.44 -11.46 -12.72
C VAL A 315 -3.44 -12.61 -12.97
N GLY A 316 -2.56 -12.85 -12.02
CA GLY A 316 -1.73 -14.05 -11.91
C GLY A 316 -2.10 -14.90 -10.68
N THR A 317 -1.91 -16.23 -10.77
CA THR A 317 -2.25 -17.14 -9.66
C THR A 317 -1.23 -17.08 -8.52
N GLY A 318 0.04 -16.78 -8.83
CA GLY A 318 1.15 -16.73 -7.88
C GLY A 318 1.40 -18.05 -7.13
N ARG A 319 0.96 -19.18 -7.71
CA ARG A 319 0.91 -20.48 -7.01
C ARG A 319 2.28 -20.93 -6.51
N GLU A 320 3.32 -20.73 -7.31
CA GLU A 320 4.70 -21.03 -6.98
C GLU A 320 5.18 -20.26 -5.75
N TYR A 321 4.83 -18.98 -5.62
CA TYR A 321 5.20 -18.14 -4.48
C TYR A 321 4.44 -18.57 -3.23
N LEU A 322 3.13 -18.85 -3.35
CA LEU A 322 2.29 -19.31 -2.25
C LEU A 322 2.80 -20.64 -1.67
N VAL A 323 3.12 -21.61 -2.53
CA VAL A 323 3.66 -22.92 -2.11
C VAL A 323 5.03 -22.76 -1.47
N ALA A 324 5.91 -21.94 -2.07
CA ALA A 324 7.24 -21.68 -1.55
C ALA A 324 7.19 -21.01 -0.17
N LEU A 325 6.32 -20.01 0.00
CA LEU A 325 6.15 -19.33 1.30
C LEU A 325 5.58 -20.27 2.36
N ARG A 326 4.65 -21.17 2.02
CA ARG A 326 4.16 -22.18 2.98
C ARG A 326 5.28 -23.10 3.45
N GLN A 327 6.13 -23.58 2.53
CA GLN A 327 7.31 -24.38 2.88
C GLN A 327 8.32 -23.57 3.70
N TYR A 328 8.53 -22.30 3.35
CA TYR A 328 9.42 -21.39 4.09
C TYR A 328 9.02 -21.27 5.56
N ILE A 329 7.73 -21.14 5.88
CA ILE A 329 7.25 -21.06 7.27
C ILE A 329 7.64 -22.33 8.06
N ALA A 330 7.43 -23.52 7.48
CA ALA A 330 7.80 -24.78 8.12
C ALA A 330 9.31 -24.89 8.38
N ASP A 331 10.12 -24.59 7.36
CA ASP A 331 11.59 -24.66 7.46
C ASP A 331 12.14 -23.61 8.42
N GLU A 332 11.57 -22.41 8.42
CA GLU A 332 11.92 -21.33 9.33
C GLU A 332 11.58 -21.70 10.76
N HIS A 333 10.43 -22.34 11.01
CA HIS A 333 10.04 -22.78 12.35
C HIS A 333 10.99 -23.88 12.84
N GLN A 334 11.29 -24.85 11.98
CA GLN A 334 12.26 -25.89 12.29
C GLN A 334 13.65 -25.32 12.57
N ASP A 335 14.12 -24.32 11.81
CA ASP A 335 15.44 -23.73 12.03
C ASP A 335 15.49 -22.83 13.28
N LYS A 336 14.47 -22.03 13.54
CA LYS A 336 14.49 -21.01 14.62
C LYS A 336 13.92 -21.51 15.94
N LYS A 337 12.85 -22.31 15.88
CA LYS A 337 12.14 -22.86 17.05
C LYS A 337 12.55 -24.30 17.38
N LYS A 338 13.29 -24.96 16.48
CA LYS A 338 13.74 -26.36 16.63
C LYS A 338 12.59 -27.35 16.78
N SER A 339 11.44 -27.01 16.22
CA SER A 339 10.23 -27.81 16.27
C SER A 339 9.54 -27.80 14.92
N ALA A 340 8.87 -28.90 14.58
CA ALA A 340 8.05 -28.97 13.40
C ALA A 340 6.80 -28.09 13.57
N LEU A 341 6.42 -27.39 12.52
CA LEU A 341 5.13 -26.71 12.44
C LEU A 341 4.25 -27.47 11.44
N ASP A 342 3.04 -27.82 11.86
CA ASP A 342 2.04 -28.31 10.92
C ASP A 342 1.56 -27.15 10.03
N ILE A 343 1.73 -27.35 8.73
CA ILE A 343 1.34 -26.39 7.69
C ILE A 343 0.17 -26.88 6.84
N SER A 344 -0.45 -28.00 7.22
CA SER A 344 -1.55 -28.61 6.46
C SER A 344 -2.81 -27.76 6.47
N ASP A 345 -3.06 -27.02 7.56
CA ASP A 345 -4.20 -26.13 7.74
C ASP A 345 -3.97 -24.71 7.20
N TRP A 346 -2.80 -24.44 6.61
CA TRP A 346 -2.50 -23.13 6.05
C TRP A 346 -3.18 -22.92 4.70
N GLU A 347 -4.03 -21.89 4.65
CA GLU A 347 -4.79 -21.51 3.47
C GLU A 347 -3.89 -20.78 2.45
N LEU A 348 -4.02 -21.14 1.16
CA LEU A 348 -3.31 -20.50 0.06
C LEU A 348 -4.31 -19.83 -0.88
N VAL A 349 -4.32 -18.50 -0.89
CA VAL A 349 -5.29 -17.67 -1.60
C VAL A 349 -4.61 -16.97 -2.77
N SER A 350 -4.99 -17.33 -4.00
CA SER A 350 -4.54 -16.65 -5.22
C SER A 350 -5.25 -15.30 -5.40
N SER A 351 -4.72 -14.46 -6.30
CA SER A 351 -5.34 -13.17 -6.64
C SER A 351 -6.71 -13.40 -7.27
N ASP A 352 -7.73 -12.72 -6.76
CA ASP A 352 -9.09 -12.72 -7.31
C ASP A 352 -9.38 -11.36 -7.95
N ARG A 353 -9.64 -11.35 -9.26
CA ARG A 353 -9.94 -10.13 -10.02
C ARG A 353 -11.23 -9.41 -9.59
N GLN A 354 -12.11 -10.07 -8.84
CA GLN A 354 -13.33 -9.45 -8.30
C GLN A 354 -13.04 -8.60 -7.06
N VAL A 355 -11.93 -8.90 -6.36
CA VAL A 355 -11.58 -8.25 -5.09
C VAL A 355 -10.31 -7.41 -5.22
N VAL A 356 -9.34 -7.86 -6.03
CA VAL A 356 -8.06 -7.19 -6.23
C VAL A 356 -8.20 -6.19 -7.39
N PRO A 357 -7.99 -4.88 -7.15
CA PRO A 357 -7.99 -3.88 -8.21
C PRO A 357 -7.01 -4.21 -9.33
N GLN A 358 -7.46 -4.03 -10.57
CA GLN A 358 -6.67 -4.33 -11.76
C GLN A 358 -6.10 -3.05 -12.36
N GLN A 359 -4.86 -3.11 -12.85
CA GLN A 359 -4.24 -2.01 -13.58
C GLN A 359 -4.83 -1.92 -14.99
N GLY A 360 -5.00 -0.70 -15.47
CA GLY A 360 -5.47 -0.38 -16.82
C GLY A 360 -4.35 -0.07 -17.81
N ASN A 361 -3.08 -0.16 -17.39
CA ASN A 361 -1.92 0.11 -18.24
C ASN A 361 -0.80 -0.92 -18.02
N GLY A 362 0.34 -0.77 -18.69
CA GLY A 362 1.47 -1.70 -18.58
C GLY A 362 2.58 -1.27 -17.62
N ALA A 363 2.38 -0.25 -16.77
CA ALA A 363 3.46 0.36 -15.99
C ALA A 363 3.19 0.53 -14.49
N ASP A 364 1.95 0.43 -14.04
CA ASP A 364 1.58 0.72 -12.65
C ASP A 364 1.64 -0.48 -11.71
N CYS A 365 2.08 -1.66 -12.15
CA CYS A 365 2.16 -2.86 -11.30
C CYS A 365 2.90 -2.61 -9.97
N GLY A 366 4.03 -1.88 -10.01
CA GLY A 366 4.78 -1.51 -8.81
C GLY A 366 4.04 -0.54 -7.90
N CYS A 367 3.20 0.34 -8.47
CA CYS A 367 2.35 1.25 -7.71
C CYS A 367 1.24 0.47 -7.00
N PHE A 368 0.54 -0.42 -7.71
CA PHE A 368 -0.47 -1.30 -7.11
C PHE A 368 0.11 -2.19 -6.01
N ALA A 369 1.23 -2.87 -6.25
CA ALA A 369 1.88 -3.71 -5.23
C ALA A 369 2.26 -2.91 -3.97
N SER A 370 2.75 -1.68 -4.15
CA SER A 370 3.08 -0.78 -3.03
C SER A 370 1.82 -0.28 -2.31
N ALA A 371 0.77 0.09 -3.03
CA ALA A 371 -0.49 0.53 -2.46
C ALA A 371 -1.17 -0.59 -1.67
N PHE A 372 -1.16 -1.83 -2.19
CA PHE A 372 -1.65 -3.00 -1.48
C PHE A 372 -0.88 -3.22 -0.17
N ALA A 373 0.45 -3.16 -0.19
CA ALA A 373 1.25 -3.31 1.03
C ALA A 373 0.95 -2.21 2.06
N TYR A 374 0.77 -0.97 1.59
CA TYR A 374 0.41 0.16 2.46
C TYR A 374 -0.97 -0.02 3.12
N LEU A 375 -2.00 -0.39 2.35
CA LEU A 375 -3.36 -0.53 2.85
C LEU A 375 -3.51 -1.76 3.75
N LEU A 376 -3.00 -2.92 3.33
CA LEU A 376 -3.10 -4.16 4.08
C LEU A 376 -2.33 -4.12 5.41
N SER A 377 -1.24 -3.36 5.50
CA SER A 377 -0.51 -3.16 6.76
C SER A 377 -1.24 -2.26 7.75
N GLU A 378 -2.28 -1.56 7.30
CA GLU A 378 -3.20 -0.76 8.13
C GLU A 378 -4.59 -1.39 8.27
N ASP A 379 -4.75 -2.66 7.86
CA ASP A 379 -6.03 -3.36 7.86
C ASP A 379 -7.13 -2.65 7.03
N LEU A 380 -6.70 -1.91 6.01
CA LEU A 380 -7.60 -1.27 5.07
C LEU A 380 -7.86 -2.14 3.84
N PRO A 381 -9.10 -2.07 3.33
CA PRO A 381 -9.50 -2.81 2.14
C PRO A 381 -8.88 -2.22 0.88
N ILE A 382 -8.30 -3.09 0.05
CA ILE A 382 -7.67 -2.68 -1.21
C ILE A 382 -8.69 -2.42 -2.32
N ASN A 383 -9.91 -2.96 -2.24
CA ASN A 383 -10.92 -2.86 -3.31
C ASN A 383 -11.53 -1.46 -3.48
N TYR A 384 -11.09 -0.47 -2.69
CA TYR A 384 -11.47 0.94 -2.84
C TYR A 384 -10.46 1.79 -3.62
N ILE A 385 -9.35 1.20 -4.09
CA ILE A 385 -8.43 1.89 -5.02
C ILE A 385 -8.64 1.41 -6.45
N SER A 386 -8.23 2.24 -7.39
CA SER A 386 -8.40 2.04 -8.82
C SER A 386 -7.19 2.55 -9.61
N GLN A 387 -7.23 2.35 -10.93
CA GLN A 387 -6.24 2.93 -11.85
C GLN A 387 -6.21 4.48 -11.78
N ALA A 388 -7.31 5.14 -11.41
CA ALA A 388 -7.38 6.60 -11.35
C ALA A 388 -6.52 7.18 -10.21
N ASP A 389 -6.20 6.40 -9.19
CA ASP A 389 -5.44 6.83 -8.01
C ASP A 389 -3.91 6.79 -8.25
N MET A 390 -3.45 5.99 -9.23
CA MET A 390 -2.02 5.73 -9.47
C MET A 390 -1.20 6.99 -9.79
N PRO A 391 -1.69 7.99 -10.54
CA PRO A 391 -0.95 9.24 -10.75
C PRO A 391 -0.65 9.99 -9.45
N ALA A 392 -1.63 10.12 -8.54
CA ALA A 392 -1.44 10.75 -7.24
C ALA A 392 -0.55 9.90 -6.33
N PHE A 393 -0.74 8.58 -6.35
CA PHE A 393 0.08 7.63 -5.59
C PHE A 393 1.57 7.69 -5.98
N ARG A 394 1.88 7.82 -7.27
CA ARG A 394 3.26 8.01 -7.76
C ARG A 394 3.92 9.24 -7.16
N GLN A 395 3.19 10.36 -7.08
CA GLN A 395 3.69 11.58 -6.46
C GLN A 395 3.89 11.39 -4.94
N ARG A 396 2.95 10.71 -4.27
CA ARG A 396 3.08 10.36 -2.85
C ARG A 396 4.29 9.49 -2.57
N LEU A 397 4.59 8.49 -3.39
CA LEU A 397 5.80 7.67 -3.25
C LEU A 397 7.06 8.53 -3.25
N VAL A 398 7.21 9.42 -4.25
CA VAL A 398 8.36 10.33 -4.35
C VAL A 398 8.45 11.22 -3.11
N TYR A 399 7.35 11.86 -2.74
CA TYR A 399 7.31 12.74 -1.59
C TYR A 399 7.67 12.02 -0.29
N SER A 400 7.09 10.85 -0.05
CA SER A 400 7.36 10.04 1.14
C SER A 400 8.79 9.54 1.22
N ILE A 401 9.41 9.18 0.09
CA ILE A 401 10.82 8.79 0.06
C ILE A 401 11.73 9.98 0.37
N VAL A 402 11.46 11.15 -0.21
CA VAL A 402 12.24 12.38 0.03
C VAL A 402 12.11 12.83 1.49
N LYS A 403 10.90 12.83 2.06
CA LYS A 403 10.66 13.18 3.45
C LYS A 403 11.05 12.08 4.44
N LYS A 404 11.25 10.85 3.96
CA LYS A 404 11.46 9.64 4.75
C LYS A 404 10.36 9.42 5.78
N ALA A 405 9.11 9.64 5.36
CA ALA A 405 7.94 9.56 6.23
C ALA A 405 6.66 9.23 5.44
N LEU A 406 5.72 8.54 6.09
CA LEU A 406 4.41 8.17 5.54
C LEU A 406 3.29 8.95 6.22
N ASN A 407 3.30 10.27 6.06
CA ASN A 407 2.34 11.17 6.72
C ASN A 407 1.03 11.27 5.93
N TRP A 408 0.44 10.12 5.59
CA TRP A 408 -0.75 10.06 4.73
C TRP A 408 -2.06 10.15 5.53
N ASN A 409 -1.95 10.13 6.86
CA ASN A 409 -3.06 10.20 7.80
C ASN A 409 -3.26 11.61 8.39
N GLY A 410 -2.61 12.65 7.83
CA GLY A 410 -2.62 14.00 8.41
C GLY A 410 -1.72 14.17 9.65
N GLU A 411 -0.77 13.26 9.86
CA GLU A 411 0.06 13.11 11.08
C GLU A 411 1.09 14.24 11.34
N ASN A 412 1.17 15.27 10.50
CA ASN A 412 2.02 16.43 10.71
C ASN A 412 1.20 17.71 10.84
N ALA A 413 0.62 17.93 12.03
CA ALA A 413 0.24 19.24 12.53
C ALA A 413 0.51 19.29 14.03
#